data_AF-A0A0F2LRD7-F1
#
_entry.id   AF-A0A0F2LRD7-F1
#
_cell.length_a   1.000
_cell.length_b   1.000
_cell.length_c   1.000
_cell.angle_alpha   90.00
_cell.angle_beta   90.00
_cell.angle_gamma   90.00
#
_symmetry.space_group_name_H-M   'P 1'
#
loop_
_entity.id
_entity.type
_entity.pdbx_description
1 polymer ?
#
loop_
_entity_poly.entity_id
_entity_poly.type
_entity_poly.pdbx_seq_one_letter_code
_entity_poly.pdbx_strand_id
1 'polypeptide(L)'
;MAIIISSPMSDSGKSFVVTTLTRALNGVPFKAQNMSLNSYPSDDGGEIAFIQSFQALGAGLRPRNFMNPVLLKPSGNGIEVIVFGRSLGNFRAEEYYKLIPDLWKKVKSVVSRDMVIESAGGLAEPNFMERDISGFLIMKELGIPAILVLDIDRGGAFASAFGVYNILPPSVRG
;
A
#
# COMPACT_ATOMS: atom_id res chain seq x y z
N MET A 1 -9.94 -14.34 2.38
CA MET A 1 -10.66 -13.04 2.37
C MET A 1 -9.61 -11.95 2.34
N ALA A 2 -9.67 -11.01 1.39
CA ALA A 2 -8.70 -9.92 1.33
C ALA A 2 -9.11 -8.83 2.32
N ILE A 3 -8.13 -8.15 2.92
CA ILE A 3 -8.39 -7.07 3.88
C ILE A 3 -7.34 -5.98 3.78
N ILE A 4 -7.77 -4.72 3.84
CA ILE A 4 -6.89 -3.56 3.88
C ILE A 4 -6.59 -3.21 5.33
N ILE A 5 -5.33 -2.96 5.65
CA ILE A 5 -4.85 -2.42 6.91
C ILE A 5 -4.39 -0.98 6.64
N SER A 6 -5.12 -0.04 7.20
CA SER A 6 -4.90 1.39 7.04
C SER A 6 -4.67 2.06 8.38
N SER A 7 -4.33 3.34 8.36
CA SER A 7 -4.17 4.18 9.54
C SER A 7 -4.21 5.65 9.12
N PRO A 8 -4.74 6.55 9.96
CA PRO A 8 -4.77 7.99 9.67
C PRO A 8 -3.38 8.65 9.73
N MET A 9 -2.33 7.90 10.14
CA MET A 9 -0.98 8.43 10.29
C MET A 9 0.08 7.46 9.76
N SER A 10 1.25 8.01 9.44
CA SER A 10 2.47 7.25 9.23
C SER A 10 3.03 6.74 10.56
N ASP A 11 3.83 5.66 10.52
CA ASP A 11 4.50 5.08 11.69
C ASP A 11 3.60 4.63 12.85
N SER A 12 2.35 4.26 12.53
CA SER A 12 1.37 3.69 13.47
C SER A 12 1.50 2.18 13.70
N GLY A 13 2.58 1.55 13.22
CA GLY A 13 2.78 0.11 13.37
C GLY A 13 2.01 -0.78 12.38
N LYS A 14 1.33 -0.21 11.36
CA LYS A 14 0.61 -0.96 10.32
C LYS A 14 1.40 -2.16 9.76
N SER A 15 2.68 -1.98 9.48
CA SER A 15 3.48 -3.05 8.85
C SER A 15 3.65 -4.27 9.75
N PHE A 16 3.71 -4.08 11.07
CA PHE A 16 3.71 -5.19 12.05
C PHE A 16 2.35 -5.88 12.11
N VAL A 17 1.26 -5.10 12.07
CA VAL A 17 -0.11 -5.64 12.01
C VAL A 17 -0.29 -6.48 10.74
N VAL A 18 0.11 -5.95 9.58
CA VAL A 18 0.07 -6.66 8.30
C VAL A 18 0.88 -7.95 8.36
N THR A 19 2.12 -7.90 8.87
CA THR A 19 2.98 -9.10 9.02
C THR A 19 2.30 -10.16 9.88
N THR A 20 1.80 -9.77 11.04
CA THR A 20 1.14 -10.68 12.00
C THR A 20 -0.13 -11.29 11.41
N LEU A 21 -1.00 -10.48 10.81
CA LEU A 21 -2.23 -10.95 10.19
C LEU A 21 -1.97 -11.83 8.98
N THR A 22 -0.99 -11.48 8.16
CA THR A 22 -0.56 -12.33 7.02
C THR A 22 -0.21 -13.72 7.51
N ARG A 23 0.61 -13.82 8.57
CA ARG A 23 0.99 -15.11 9.16
C ARG A 23 -0.22 -15.84 9.76
N ALA A 24 -1.02 -15.14 10.56
CA ALA A 24 -2.16 -15.75 11.27
C ALA A 24 -3.25 -16.26 10.32
N LEU A 25 -3.44 -15.60 9.18
CA LEU A 25 -4.44 -15.94 8.18
C LEU A 25 -3.92 -16.85 7.07
N ASN A 26 -2.64 -17.25 7.11
CA ASN A 26 -1.94 -17.89 5.98
C ASN A 26 -2.15 -17.10 4.66
N GLY A 27 -2.12 -15.78 4.75
CA GLY A 27 -2.34 -14.87 3.64
C GLY A 27 -1.05 -14.45 2.96
N VAL A 28 -1.16 -13.47 2.06
CA VAL A 28 -0.04 -12.87 1.32
C VAL A 28 0.05 -11.37 1.63
N PRO A 29 1.21 -10.83 2.04
CA PRO A 29 1.33 -9.42 2.32
C PRO A 29 1.40 -8.67 1.00
N PHE A 30 0.72 -7.53 0.94
CA PHE A 30 0.66 -6.76 -0.29
C PHE A 30 0.63 -5.26 0.01
N LYS A 31 1.39 -4.48 -0.77
CA LYS A 31 1.30 -3.03 -0.79
C LYS A 31 1.46 -2.57 -2.23
N ALA A 32 0.33 -2.20 -2.85
CA ALA A 32 0.28 -1.86 -4.27
C ALA A 32 1.31 -0.79 -4.66
N GLN A 33 1.45 0.24 -3.83
CA GLN A 33 2.42 1.31 -4.01
C GLN A 33 3.15 1.60 -2.70
N ASN A 34 4.48 1.63 -2.76
CA ASN A 34 5.30 2.13 -1.67
C ASN A 34 6.27 3.20 -2.18
N MET A 35 6.73 4.07 -1.29
CA MET A 35 7.79 5.04 -1.55
C MET A 35 8.93 4.81 -0.54
N SER A 36 10.09 4.36 -1.03
CA SER A 36 11.25 4.07 -0.17
C SER A 36 12.53 3.99 -0.99
N LEU A 37 13.63 4.55 -0.46
CA LEU A 37 14.98 4.32 -1.00
C LEU A 37 15.52 2.93 -0.64
N ASN A 38 15.05 2.37 0.47
CA ASN A 38 15.50 1.07 0.96
C ASN A 38 14.71 -0.03 0.26
N SER A 39 15.43 -0.80 -0.54
CA SER A 39 14.89 -1.88 -1.37
C SER A 39 15.53 -3.22 -0.99
N TYR A 40 14.89 -4.29 -1.43
CA TYR A 40 15.31 -5.66 -1.21
C TYR A 40 15.15 -6.46 -2.50
N PRO A 41 16.13 -7.29 -2.89
CA PRO A 41 16.04 -8.11 -4.10
C PRO A 41 14.92 -9.15 -3.95
N SER A 42 14.01 -9.23 -4.92
CA SER A 42 12.95 -10.25 -4.88
C SER A 42 13.43 -11.58 -5.47
N ASP A 43 12.85 -12.69 -5.01
CA ASP A 43 13.22 -14.05 -5.46
C ASP A 43 12.91 -14.30 -6.95
N ASP A 44 11.97 -13.55 -7.52
CA ASP A 44 11.65 -13.54 -8.96
C ASP A 44 12.47 -12.54 -9.79
N GLY A 45 13.47 -11.92 -9.16
CA GLY A 45 14.30 -10.91 -9.78
C GLY A 45 13.67 -9.53 -9.77
N GLY A 46 14.55 -8.52 -9.76
CA GLY A 46 14.16 -7.15 -9.51
C GLY A 46 14.15 -6.85 -8.02
N GLU A 47 13.32 -5.88 -7.61
CA GLU A 47 13.31 -5.37 -6.24
C GLU A 47 11.93 -4.95 -5.73
N ILE A 48 11.79 -4.96 -4.40
CA ILE A 48 10.64 -4.43 -3.67
C ILE A 48 11.12 -3.54 -2.51
N ALA A 49 10.24 -2.73 -1.93
CA ALA A 49 10.60 -2.02 -0.71
C ALA A 49 10.97 -2.99 0.42
N PHE A 50 11.97 -2.61 1.22
CA PHE A 50 12.45 -3.41 2.35
C PHE A 50 11.33 -3.79 3.32
N ILE A 51 10.39 -2.89 3.57
CA ILE A 51 9.29 -3.18 4.50
C ILE A 51 8.34 -4.28 3.98
N GLN A 52 8.18 -4.43 2.65
CA GLN A 52 7.42 -5.54 2.07
C GLN A 52 8.19 -6.86 2.12
N SER A 53 9.52 -6.84 1.98
CA SER A 53 10.31 -8.05 2.20
C SER A 53 10.27 -8.48 3.66
N PHE A 54 10.33 -7.53 4.61
CA PHE A 54 10.13 -7.80 6.03
C PHE A 54 8.77 -8.46 6.31
N GLN A 55 7.68 -7.95 5.71
CA GLN A 55 6.35 -8.54 5.84
C GLN A 55 6.29 -9.98 5.34
N ALA A 56 6.85 -10.22 4.15
CA ALA A 56 6.90 -11.57 3.56
C ALA A 56 7.70 -12.52 4.45
N LEU A 57 8.92 -12.14 4.84
CA LEU A 57 9.80 -12.96 5.66
C LEU A 57 9.21 -13.23 7.05
N GLY A 58 8.63 -12.22 7.71
CA GLY A 58 7.96 -12.39 8.99
C GLY A 58 6.74 -13.31 8.92
N ALA A 59 6.07 -13.34 7.78
CA ALA A 59 5.00 -14.29 7.49
C ALA A 59 5.48 -15.69 7.06
N GLY A 60 6.81 -15.92 6.93
CA GLY A 60 7.37 -17.19 6.46
C GLY A 60 7.28 -17.38 4.94
N LEU A 61 7.08 -16.30 4.18
CA LEU A 61 6.99 -16.29 2.73
C LEU A 61 8.28 -15.76 2.11
N ARG A 62 8.50 -16.12 0.84
CA ARG A 62 9.59 -15.55 0.04
C ARG A 62 9.17 -14.18 -0.51
N PRO A 63 10.04 -13.16 -0.47
CA PRO A 63 9.78 -11.86 -1.09
C PRO A 63 9.58 -11.98 -2.60
N ARG A 64 8.44 -11.50 -3.12
CA ARG A 64 8.10 -11.54 -4.56
C ARG A 64 7.71 -10.15 -5.04
N ASN A 65 8.04 -9.82 -6.29
CA ASN A 65 7.80 -8.48 -6.83
C ASN A 65 6.31 -8.07 -6.84
N PHE A 66 5.39 -9.02 -6.99
CA PHE A 66 3.96 -8.73 -6.98
C PHE A 66 3.45 -8.30 -5.59
N MET A 67 4.19 -8.55 -4.52
CA MET A 67 3.86 -8.06 -3.18
C MET A 67 4.04 -6.54 -3.06
N ASN A 68 4.87 -5.93 -3.92
CA ASN A 68 5.00 -4.49 -4.08
C ASN A 68 5.09 -4.10 -5.58
N PRO A 69 3.98 -4.10 -6.32
CA PRO A 69 3.95 -3.87 -7.76
C PRO A 69 4.54 -2.53 -8.18
N VAL A 70 4.32 -1.46 -7.40
CA VAL A 70 4.86 -0.13 -7.67
C VAL A 70 5.74 0.30 -6.51
N LEU A 71 7.04 0.46 -6.78
CA LEU A 71 8.00 1.04 -5.85
C LEU A 71 8.46 2.39 -6.40
N LEU A 72 8.31 3.43 -5.60
CA LEU A 72 8.75 4.78 -5.89
C LEU A 72 10.03 5.06 -5.11
N LYS A 73 11.10 5.46 -5.80
CA LYS A 73 12.34 5.91 -5.17
C LYS A 73 12.51 7.41 -5.46
N PRO A 74 12.44 8.28 -4.44
CA PRO A 74 12.77 9.68 -4.62
C PRO A 74 14.18 9.85 -5.19
N SER A 75 14.31 10.69 -6.20
CA SER A 75 15.55 11.01 -6.90
C SER A 75 15.67 12.52 -6.99
N GLY A 76 16.89 13.09 -7.04
CA GLY A 76 17.12 14.53 -6.83
C GLY A 76 16.11 15.47 -7.51
N ASN A 77 15.76 15.22 -8.78
CA ASN A 77 14.79 16.02 -9.55
C ASN A 77 13.54 15.24 -9.97
N GLY A 78 13.21 14.12 -9.32
CA GLY A 78 12.08 13.29 -9.73
C GLY A 78 11.86 12.05 -8.86
N ILE A 79 11.21 11.06 -9.43
CA ILE A 79 10.89 9.79 -8.79
C ILE A 79 11.24 8.70 -9.77
N GLU A 80 12.14 7.80 -9.38
CA GLU A 80 12.29 6.55 -10.11
C GLU A 80 11.09 5.66 -9.83
N VAL A 81 10.43 5.23 -10.91
CA VAL A 81 9.24 4.38 -10.85
C VAL A 81 9.67 2.96 -11.19
N ILE A 82 9.55 2.05 -10.24
CA ILE A 82 9.83 0.62 -10.42
C ILE A 82 8.50 -0.11 -10.49
N VAL A 83 8.32 -0.93 -11.53
CA VAL A 83 7.11 -1.71 -11.76
C VAL A 83 7.46 -3.20 -11.81
N PHE A 84 6.89 -3.99 -10.89
CA PHE A 84 7.21 -5.40 -10.70
C PHE A 84 8.73 -5.67 -10.66
N GLY A 85 9.41 -4.86 -9.85
CA GLY A 85 10.86 -4.98 -9.63
C GLY A 85 11.75 -4.49 -10.77
N ARG A 86 11.21 -3.88 -11.82
CA ARG A 86 12.00 -3.31 -12.92
C ARG A 86 11.81 -1.81 -13.02
N SER A 87 12.91 -1.07 -13.12
CA SER A 87 12.86 0.38 -13.33
C SER A 87 12.19 0.71 -14.66
N LEU A 88 11.17 1.55 -14.60
CA LEU A 88 10.53 2.19 -15.76
C LEU A 88 11.24 3.49 -16.14
N GLY A 89 12.08 4.04 -15.25
CA GLY A 89 12.80 5.29 -15.42
C GLY A 89 12.47 6.33 -14.33
N ASN A 90 13.09 7.50 -14.47
CA ASN A 90 12.87 8.66 -13.60
C ASN A 90 11.84 9.61 -14.22
N PHE A 91 10.87 10.02 -13.41
CA PHE A 91 9.76 10.88 -13.83
C PHE A 91 9.64 12.08 -12.91
N ARG A 92 9.16 13.21 -13.42
CA ARG A 92 8.62 14.28 -12.55
C ARG A 92 7.32 13.81 -11.90
N ALA A 93 6.93 14.47 -10.80
CA ALA A 93 5.72 14.10 -10.07
C ALA A 93 4.46 14.17 -10.95
N GLU A 94 4.37 15.17 -11.83
CA GLU A 94 3.23 15.36 -12.74
C GLU A 94 3.17 14.28 -13.83
N GLU A 95 4.33 13.81 -14.28
CA GLU A 95 4.44 12.72 -15.25
C GLU A 95 4.05 11.39 -14.61
N TYR A 96 4.48 11.16 -13.36
CA TYR A 96 4.08 10.00 -12.59
C TYR A 96 2.56 9.88 -12.46
N TYR A 97 1.86 10.99 -12.15
CA TYR A 97 0.40 10.95 -12.02
C TYR A 97 -0.32 10.56 -13.32
N LYS A 98 0.28 10.81 -14.48
CA LYS A 98 -0.28 10.37 -15.78
C LYS A 98 -0.15 8.85 -15.97
N LEU A 99 0.75 8.18 -15.26
CA LEU A 99 0.93 6.73 -15.32
C LEU A 99 -0.07 5.96 -14.45
N ILE A 100 -0.70 6.61 -13.47
CA ILE A 100 -1.59 5.97 -12.49
C ILE A 100 -2.68 5.09 -13.13
N PRO A 101 -3.39 5.50 -14.21
CA PRO A 101 -4.40 4.64 -14.83
C PRO A 101 -3.86 3.30 -15.35
N ASP A 102 -2.64 3.29 -15.89
CA ASP A 102 -2.01 2.06 -16.41
C ASP A 102 -1.36 1.23 -15.30
N LEU A 103 -0.76 1.89 -14.30
CA LEU A 103 -0.28 1.23 -13.10
C LEU A 103 -1.42 0.57 -12.33
N TRP A 104 -2.58 1.23 -12.26
CA TRP A 104 -3.77 0.69 -11.61
C TRP A 104 -4.25 -0.60 -12.27
N LYS A 105 -4.31 -0.68 -13.60
CA LYS A 105 -4.65 -1.93 -14.31
C LYS A 105 -3.75 -3.09 -13.90
N LYS A 106 -2.43 -2.83 -13.79
CA LYS A 106 -1.42 -3.81 -13.39
C LYS A 106 -1.53 -4.23 -11.92
N VAL A 107 -1.78 -3.27 -11.03
CA VAL A 107 -2.05 -3.53 -9.61
C VAL A 107 -3.30 -4.39 -9.47
N LYS A 108 -4.41 -3.96 -10.09
CA LYS A 108 -5.70 -4.63 -10.03
C LYS A 108 -5.64 -6.09 -10.49
N SER A 109 -4.81 -6.40 -11.50
CA SER A 109 -4.70 -7.77 -12.02
C SER A 109 -4.02 -8.75 -11.07
N VAL A 110 -3.30 -8.28 -10.05
CA VAL A 110 -2.60 -9.15 -9.09
C VAL A 110 -3.26 -9.19 -7.71
N VAL A 111 -4.25 -8.32 -7.43
CA VAL A 111 -4.98 -8.36 -6.17
C VAL A 111 -5.79 -9.65 -6.08
N SER A 112 -5.60 -10.40 -4.98
CA SER A 112 -6.20 -11.72 -4.76
C SER A 112 -6.87 -11.81 -3.38
N ARG A 113 -7.69 -12.85 -3.21
CA ARG A 113 -8.59 -13.01 -2.05
C ARG A 113 -7.88 -13.37 -0.75
N ASP A 114 -6.60 -13.66 -0.76
CA ASP A 114 -5.78 -14.06 0.39
C ASP A 114 -4.82 -12.94 0.82
N MET A 115 -4.93 -11.75 0.23
CA MET A 115 -4.04 -10.65 0.53
C MET A 115 -4.39 -9.88 1.81
N VAL A 116 -3.38 -9.60 2.61
CA VAL A 116 -3.40 -8.59 3.67
C VAL A 116 -2.69 -7.35 3.13
N ILE A 117 -3.48 -6.32 2.85
CA ILE A 117 -3.08 -5.17 2.05
C ILE A 117 -2.73 -4.00 2.95
N GLU A 118 -1.47 -3.54 2.94
CA GLU A 118 -1.11 -2.29 3.60
C GLU A 118 -1.43 -1.09 2.69
N SER A 119 -2.27 -0.16 3.16
CA SER A 119 -2.43 1.13 2.47
C SER A 119 -1.33 2.12 2.86
N ALA A 120 -1.10 3.14 2.03
CA ALA A 120 -0.34 4.31 2.45
C ALA A 120 -1.05 5.03 3.61
N GLY A 121 -0.30 5.79 4.41
CA GLY A 121 -0.82 6.56 5.57
C GLY A 121 -1.71 7.76 5.21
N GLY A 122 -2.25 7.80 4.00
CA GLY A 122 -3.10 8.87 3.48
C GLY A 122 -4.45 8.35 2.99
N LEU A 123 -4.95 7.23 3.53
CA LEU A 123 -6.30 6.79 3.22
C LEU A 123 -7.26 7.91 3.62
N ALA A 124 -8.02 8.40 2.65
CA ALA A 124 -8.90 9.56 2.76
C ALA A 124 -8.23 10.95 2.74
N GLU A 125 -7.01 11.11 2.22
CA GLU A 125 -6.48 12.43 1.87
C GLU A 125 -7.16 12.95 0.58
N PRO A 126 -8.01 13.99 0.64
CA PRO A 126 -8.87 14.39 -0.49
C PRO A 126 -8.07 14.69 -1.77
N ASN A 127 -6.88 15.26 -1.62
CA ASN A 127 -6.03 15.67 -2.74
C ASN A 127 -5.50 14.50 -3.58
N PHE A 128 -5.44 13.29 -3.00
CA PHE A 128 -4.88 12.10 -3.66
C PHE A 128 -5.85 10.92 -3.75
N MET A 129 -7.01 11.01 -3.11
CA MET A 129 -7.95 9.91 -2.92
C MET A 129 -8.27 9.15 -4.23
N GLU A 130 -8.70 9.85 -5.28
CA GLU A 130 -9.05 9.24 -6.58
C GLU A 130 -7.83 8.66 -7.34
N ARG A 131 -6.61 8.92 -6.88
CA ARG A 131 -5.35 8.41 -7.45
C ARG A 131 -4.66 7.41 -6.52
N ASP A 132 -5.22 7.13 -5.36
CA ASP A 132 -4.61 6.25 -4.38
C ASP A 132 -4.81 4.78 -4.76
N ILE A 133 -3.83 4.26 -5.51
CA ILE A 133 -3.73 2.84 -5.87
C ILE A 133 -3.31 1.95 -4.68
N SER A 134 -2.89 2.53 -3.54
CA SER A 134 -2.42 1.78 -2.38
C SER A 134 -3.54 1.27 -1.48
N GLY A 135 -4.68 1.97 -1.43
CA GLY A 135 -5.80 1.63 -0.56
C GLY A 135 -7.15 2.03 -1.13
N PHE A 136 -7.37 3.30 -1.43
CA PHE A 136 -8.70 3.80 -1.80
C PHE A 136 -9.27 3.16 -3.06
N LEU A 137 -8.49 3.08 -4.16
CA LEU A 137 -8.97 2.45 -5.39
C LEU A 137 -9.21 0.95 -5.23
N ILE A 138 -8.43 0.28 -4.37
CA ILE A 138 -8.65 -1.12 -4.00
C ILE A 138 -10.00 -1.26 -3.27
N MET A 139 -10.26 -0.41 -2.29
CA MET A 139 -11.52 -0.39 -1.56
C MET A 139 -12.71 -0.08 -2.48
N LYS A 140 -12.60 0.97 -3.30
CA LYS A 140 -13.66 1.47 -4.18
C LYS A 140 -14.00 0.53 -5.33
N GLU A 141 -13.00 -0.04 -6.00
CA GLU A 141 -13.24 -0.85 -7.20
C GLU A 141 -13.28 -2.36 -6.96
N LEU A 142 -12.64 -2.85 -5.89
CA LEU A 142 -12.61 -4.28 -5.56
C LEU A 142 -13.49 -4.64 -4.36
N GLY A 143 -14.08 -3.66 -3.69
CA GLY A 143 -14.96 -3.88 -2.54
C GLY A 143 -14.26 -4.55 -1.37
N ILE A 144 -12.94 -4.35 -1.24
CA ILE A 144 -12.15 -4.95 -0.15
C ILE A 144 -12.30 -4.07 1.10
N PRO A 145 -12.73 -4.63 2.24
CA PRO A 145 -12.94 -3.86 3.47
C PRO A 145 -11.60 -3.42 4.08
N ALA A 146 -11.65 -2.33 4.85
CA ALA A 146 -10.49 -1.78 5.53
C ALA A 146 -10.65 -1.79 7.05
N ILE A 147 -9.57 -2.16 7.75
CA ILE A 147 -9.40 -1.96 9.19
C ILE A 147 -8.51 -0.72 9.37
N LEU A 148 -8.98 0.21 10.20
CA LEU A 148 -8.22 1.40 10.58
C LEU A 148 -7.47 1.16 11.88
N VAL A 149 -6.14 1.09 11.82
CA VAL A 149 -5.24 0.98 12.98
C VAL A 149 -5.01 2.37 13.56
N LEU A 150 -5.27 2.51 14.86
CA LEU A 150 -5.13 3.74 15.61
C LEU A 150 -4.05 3.62 16.67
N ASP A 151 -3.28 4.69 16.86
CA ASP A 151 -2.32 4.84 17.95
C ASP A 151 -2.96 5.73 19.02
N ILE A 152 -3.29 5.13 20.18
CA ILE A 152 -3.96 5.84 21.28
C ILE A 152 -2.98 6.69 22.10
N ASP A 153 -1.70 6.31 22.13
CA ASP A 153 -0.69 6.90 23.01
C ASP A 153 -0.31 8.31 22.55
N ARG A 154 -0.39 8.58 21.24
CA ARG A 154 -0.15 9.92 20.67
C ARG A 154 -1.31 10.89 20.86
N GLY A 155 -2.45 10.44 21.38
CA GLY A 155 -3.67 11.23 21.50
C GLY A 155 -4.36 11.51 20.16
N GLY A 156 -5.63 11.95 20.21
CA GLY A 156 -6.40 12.29 19.01
C GLY A 156 -6.90 11.11 18.17
N ALA A 157 -6.63 9.86 18.56
CA ALA A 157 -7.00 8.65 17.83
C ALA A 157 -8.45 8.62 17.31
N PHE A 158 -9.43 8.90 18.18
CA PHE A 158 -10.84 8.92 17.81
C PHE A 158 -11.20 10.09 16.89
N ALA A 159 -10.61 11.27 17.10
CA ALA A 159 -10.82 12.42 16.23
C ALA A 159 -10.28 12.14 14.81
N SER A 160 -9.10 11.52 14.71
CA SER A 160 -8.54 11.09 13.43
C SER A 160 -9.39 10.01 12.76
N ALA A 161 -9.86 9.01 13.51
CA ALA A 161 -10.74 7.97 12.98
C ALA A 161 -12.06 8.54 12.46
N PHE A 162 -12.67 9.42 13.25
CA PHE A 162 -13.89 10.14 12.87
C PHE A 162 -13.66 11.00 11.63
N GLY A 163 -12.51 11.69 11.53
CA GLY A 163 -12.12 12.45 10.35
C GLY A 163 -12.04 11.58 9.10
N VAL A 164 -11.28 10.48 9.15
CA VAL A 164 -11.17 9.53 8.03
C VAL A 164 -12.56 9.02 7.60
N TYR A 165 -13.38 8.59 8.55
CA TYR A 165 -14.73 8.09 8.27
C TYR A 165 -15.60 9.14 7.55
N ASN A 166 -15.55 10.41 8.00
CA ASN A 166 -16.34 11.48 7.41
C ASN A 166 -15.80 12.00 6.07
N ILE A 167 -14.52 11.80 5.76
CA ILE A 167 -13.94 12.20 4.47
C ILE A 167 -14.20 11.15 3.38
N LEU A 168 -14.15 9.85 3.72
CA LEU A 168 -14.44 8.78 2.77
C LEU A 168 -15.84 8.95 2.16
N PRO A 169 -16.11 8.68 0.87
CA PRO A 169 -17.46 8.75 0.33
C PRO A 169 -18.36 7.63 0.89
N PRO A 170 -19.69 7.83 0.99
CA PRO A 170 -20.61 6.82 1.51
C PRO A 170 -20.53 5.45 0.82
N SER A 171 -20.14 5.42 -0.46
CA SER A 171 -19.98 4.19 -1.25
C SER A 171 -18.92 3.22 -0.71
N VAL A 172 -18.04 3.66 0.19
CA VAL A 172 -16.95 2.84 0.76
C VAL A 172 -16.94 2.84 2.30
N ARG A 173 -17.96 3.38 2.97
CA ARG A 173 -18.05 3.45 4.45
C ARG A 173 -18.67 2.19 5.10
N GLY A 174 -18.70 1.07 4.39
CA GLY A 174 -19.40 -0.17 4.79
C GLY A 174 -18.58 -1.09 5.68
#